data_AF-A0A3B4CRC7-F1
#
_entry.id   AF-A0A3B4CRC7-F1
#
_cell.length_a   1.000
_cell.length_b   1.000
_cell.length_c   1.000
_cell.angle_alpha   90.00
_cell.angle_beta   90.00
_cell.angle_gamma   90.00
#
_symmetry.space_group_name_H-M   'P 1'
#
loop_
_entity.id
_entity.type
_entity.pdbx_description
1 polymer ?
#
loop_
_entity_poly.entity_id
_entity_poly.type
_entity_poly.pdbx_seq_one_letter_code
_entity_poly.pdbx_strand_id
1 'polypeptide(L)'
;MKDIMANQCFDMNIKVNMGKLQRPCDTFDAEADLSKFENTIEQARLSHFNKTLALNRMQVWNAVIEKLIQSDTGDEIRELQDQITDVQKKRLEMKGLIKKKMQAINELKQMRENQGQVEKQAVERAEAILQKYQKIATISQNVLRGIILASKVNWIDDPKLKDIAMGLENIPK
;
A
#
# COMPACT_ATOMS: atom_id res chain seq x y z
N MET A 1 -54.55 -1.42 -19.40
CA MET A 1 -54.34 -0.29 -18.46
C MET A 1 -53.78 -0.76 -17.11
N LYS A 2 -54.31 -1.86 -16.52
CA LYS A 2 -53.76 -2.48 -15.31
C LYS A 2 -52.29 -2.92 -15.44
N ASP A 3 -51.90 -3.45 -16.60
CA ASP A 3 -50.52 -3.93 -16.82
C ASP A 3 -49.49 -2.80 -16.91
N ILE A 4 -49.90 -1.63 -17.40
CA ILE A 4 -49.02 -0.44 -17.48
C ILE A 4 -48.69 0.06 -16.07
N MET A 5 -49.68 0.07 -15.17
CA MET A 5 -49.47 0.47 -13.78
C MET A 5 -48.70 -0.58 -12.98
N ALA A 6 -48.90 -1.87 -13.26
CA ALA A 6 -48.12 -2.94 -12.65
C ALA A 6 -46.62 -2.80 -13.01
N ASN A 7 -46.32 -2.51 -14.28
CA ASN A 7 -44.95 -2.28 -14.73
C ASN A 7 -44.35 -1.00 -14.13
N GLN A 8 -45.12 0.08 -13.99
CA GLN A 8 -44.65 1.30 -13.34
C GLN A 8 -44.37 1.12 -11.85
N CYS A 9 -45.23 0.38 -11.13
CA CYS A 9 -44.99 0.01 -9.73
C CYS A 9 -43.76 -0.89 -9.58
N PHE A 10 -43.55 -1.80 -10.53
CA PHE A 10 -42.38 -2.66 -10.54
C PHE A 10 -41.09 -1.86 -10.74
N ASP A 11 -41.04 -0.99 -11.76
CA ASP A 11 -39.89 -0.13 -12.04
C ASP A 11 -39.59 0.84 -10.89
N MET A 12 -40.63 1.36 -10.24
CA MET A 12 -40.47 2.23 -9.08
C MET A 12 -39.91 1.48 -7.88
N ASN A 13 -40.36 0.25 -7.64
CA ASN A 13 -39.84 -0.61 -6.57
C ASN A 13 -38.38 -1.01 -6.82
N ILE A 14 -38.01 -1.29 -8.09
CA ILE A 14 -36.61 -1.52 -8.47
C ILE A 14 -35.76 -0.26 -8.23
N LYS A 15 -36.22 0.92 -8.63
CA LYS A 15 -35.49 2.19 -8.41
C LYS A 15 -35.35 2.54 -6.92
N VAL A 16 -36.39 2.33 -6.11
CA VAL A 16 -36.34 2.56 -4.66
C VAL A 16 -35.38 1.58 -3.98
N ASN A 17 -35.32 0.32 -4.42
CA ASN A 17 -34.37 -0.66 -3.89
C ASN A 17 -32.94 -0.43 -4.38
N MET A 18 -32.75 0.01 -5.62
CA MET A 18 -31.44 0.45 -6.15
C MET A 18 -30.90 1.66 -5.35
N GLY A 19 -31.76 2.63 -5.02
CA GLY A 19 -31.39 3.79 -4.20
C GLY A 19 -31.04 3.43 -2.74
N LYS A 20 -31.60 2.33 -2.21
CA LYS A 20 -31.25 1.81 -0.86
C LYS A 20 -29.95 1.02 -0.83
N LEU A 21 -29.53 0.45 -1.96
CA LEU A 21 -28.25 -0.24 -2.07
C LEU A 21 -27.07 0.75 -2.19
N GLN A 22 -27.35 2.00 -2.54
CA GLN A 22 -26.38 3.08 -2.58
C GLN A 22 -26.18 3.69 -1.19
N ARG A 23 -25.84 2.85 -0.20
CA ARG A 23 -25.17 3.34 1.01
C ARG A 23 -23.79 3.86 0.57
N PRO A 24 -23.39 5.09 0.94
CA PRO A 24 -22.04 5.54 0.70
C PRO A 24 -21.07 4.68 1.53
N CYS A 25 -20.44 3.71 0.86
CA CYS A 25 -19.06 3.30 1.09
C CYS A 25 -18.65 3.00 2.56
N ASP A 26 -19.15 1.91 3.14
CA ASP A 26 -18.51 1.23 4.30
C ASP A 26 -17.17 0.55 3.89
N THR A 27 -16.66 0.79 2.69
CA THR A 27 -15.48 0.06 2.16
C THR A 27 -14.19 0.39 2.91
N PHE A 28 -14.06 1.60 3.46
CA PHE A 28 -12.91 1.97 4.29
C PHE A 28 -12.90 1.21 5.63
N ASP A 29 -14.06 0.99 6.24
CA ASP A 29 -14.20 0.19 7.45
C ASP A 29 -14.04 -1.30 7.16
N ALA A 30 -14.57 -1.78 6.03
CA ALA A 30 -14.43 -3.16 5.61
C ALA A 30 -12.96 -3.54 5.32
N GLU A 31 -12.18 -2.66 4.69
CA GLU A 31 -10.76 -2.90 4.40
C GLU A 31 -9.89 -2.88 5.66
N ALA A 32 -10.18 -1.96 6.60
CA ALA A 32 -9.53 -1.92 7.91
C ALA A 32 -9.85 -3.16 8.75
N ASP A 33 -11.10 -3.62 8.74
CA ASP A 33 -11.52 -4.83 9.43
C ASP A 33 -10.91 -6.09 8.80
N LEU A 34 -10.78 -6.14 7.47
CA LEU A 34 -10.16 -7.26 6.75
C LEU A 34 -8.68 -7.39 7.12
N SER A 35 -7.93 -6.28 7.13
CA SER A 35 -6.53 -6.23 7.57
C SER A 35 -6.36 -6.68 9.04
N LYS A 36 -7.30 -6.31 9.92
CA LYS A 36 -7.30 -6.76 11.31
C LYS A 36 -7.52 -8.27 11.43
N PHE A 37 -8.45 -8.84 10.67
CA PHE A 37 -8.68 -10.29 10.66
C PHE A 37 -7.49 -11.06 10.07
N GLU A 38 -6.89 -10.58 8.98
CA GLU A 38 -5.67 -11.17 8.40
C GLU A 38 -4.53 -11.23 9.41
N ASN A 39 -4.26 -10.12 10.10
CA ASN A 39 -3.24 -10.08 11.15
C ASN A 39 -3.54 -11.06 12.29
N THR A 40 -4.80 -11.15 12.71
CA THR A 40 -5.22 -12.06 13.79
C THR A 40 -5.06 -13.53 13.37
N ILE A 41 -5.40 -13.85 12.13
CA ILE A 41 -5.23 -15.19 11.54
C ILE A 41 -3.75 -15.56 11.48
N GLU A 42 -2.89 -14.67 11.00
CA GLU A 42 -1.44 -14.90 10.95
C GLU A 42 -0.84 -15.08 12.35
N GLN A 43 -1.24 -14.26 13.32
CA GLN A 43 -0.83 -14.45 14.72
C GLN A 43 -1.26 -15.80 15.28
N ALA A 44 -2.50 -16.23 15.02
CA ALA A 44 -3.00 -17.53 15.45
C ALA A 44 -2.23 -18.69 14.79
N ARG A 45 -1.92 -18.60 13.49
CA ARG A 45 -1.10 -19.58 12.76
C ARG A 45 0.30 -19.71 13.35
N LEU A 46 0.97 -18.58 13.59
CA LEU A 46 2.30 -18.55 14.21
C LEU A 46 2.28 -19.14 15.63
N SER A 47 1.25 -18.81 16.42
CA SER A 47 1.06 -19.35 17.77
C SER A 47 0.89 -20.86 17.76
N HIS A 48 0.04 -21.39 16.87
CA HIS A 48 -0.15 -22.82 16.68
C HIS A 48 1.16 -23.50 16.29
N PHE A 49 1.85 -23.00 15.25
CA PHE A 49 3.13 -23.56 14.80
C PHE A 49 4.18 -23.61 15.92
N ASN A 50 4.33 -22.54 16.69
CA ASN A 50 5.28 -22.48 17.80
C ASN A 50 4.96 -23.48 18.90
N LYS A 51 3.68 -23.64 19.25
CA LYS A 51 3.24 -24.62 20.24
C LYS A 51 3.49 -26.05 19.77
N THR A 52 3.17 -26.38 18.52
CA THR A 52 3.46 -27.69 17.92
C THR A 52 4.96 -27.96 17.90
N LEU A 53 5.78 -26.97 17.53
CA LEU A 53 7.23 -27.11 17.53
C LEU A 53 7.80 -27.38 18.93
N ALA A 54 7.28 -26.71 19.96
CA ALA A 54 7.68 -26.95 21.34
C ALA A 54 7.31 -28.35 21.81
N LEU A 55 6.09 -28.82 21.50
CA LEU A 55 5.65 -30.17 21.81
C LEU A 55 6.51 -31.23 21.11
N ASN A 56 6.76 -31.08 19.81
CA ASN A 56 7.61 -32.00 19.05
C ASN A 56 9.03 -32.07 19.64
N ARG A 57 9.60 -30.92 20.06
CA ARG A 57 10.90 -30.88 20.74
C ARG A 57 10.87 -31.66 22.05
N MET A 58 9.82 -31.50 22.85
CA MET A 58 9.67 -32.22 24.11
C MET A 58 9.55 -33.74 23.89
N GLN A 59 8.74 -34.16 22.90
CA GLN A 59 8.57 -35.57 22.56
C GLN A 59 9.88 -36.20 22.09
N VAL A 60 10.61 -35.52 21.21
CA VAL A 60 11.94 -35.98 20.76
C VAL A 60 12.90 -36.06 21.96
N TRP A 61 12.90 -35.07 22.84
CA TRP A 61 13.77 -35.08 24.01
C TRP A 61 13.46 -36.26 24.94
N ASN A 62 12.19 -36.51 25.24
CA ASN A 62 11.77 -37.66 26.05
C ASN A 62 12.21 -39.00 25.43
N ALA A 63 11.99 -39.19 24.12
CA ALA A 63 12.41 -40.39 23.43
C ALA A 63 13.94 -40.58 23.46
N VAL A 64 14.70 -39.49 23.37
CA VAL A 64 16.17 -39.52 23.50
C VAL A 64 16.59 -39.90 24.92
N ILE A 65 15.97 -39.35 25.97
CA ILE A 65 16.22 -39.78 27.36
C ILE A 65 15.97 -41.28 27.51
N GLU A 66 14.80 -41.74 27.06
CA GLU A 66 14.39 -43.14 27.24
C GLU A 66 15.39 -44.09 26.59
N LYS A 67 15.88 -43.75 25.39
CA LYS A 67 16.95 -44.50 24.72
C LYS A 67 18.29 -44.41 25.45
N LEU A 68 18.65 -43.24 25.96
CA LEU A 68 19.88 -43.03 26.74
C LEU A 68 19.91 -43.85 28.04
N ILE A 69 18.77 -44.00 28.70
CA ILE A 69 18.62 -44.86 29.89
C ILE A 69 18.74 -46.34 29.52
N GLN A 70 18.36 -46.72 28.29
CA GLN A 70 18.39 -48.10 27.81
C GLN A 70 19.75 -48.53 27.23
N SER A 71 20.62 -47.59 26.80
CA SER A 71 21.93 -47.88 26.21
C SER A 71 23.05 -47.91 27.26
N ASP A 72 23.69 -49.07 27.46
CA ASP A 72 24.83 -49.27 28.39
C ASP A 72 26.21 -48.90 27.76
N THR A 73 26.21 -48.22 26.60
CA THR A 73 27.40 -47.93 25.78
C THR A 73 27.71 -46.43 25.74
N GLY A 74 28.65 -45.99 26.58
CA GLY A 74 28.99 -44.57 26.78
C GLY A 74 29.54 -43.81 25.55
N ASP A 75 29.96 -44.50 24.49
CA ASP A 75 30.52 -43.87 23.29
C ASP A 75 29.44 -43.27 22.38
N GLU A 76 28.30 -43.93 22.19
CA GLU A 76 27.17 -43.40 21.42
C GLU A 76 26.57 -42.15 22.09
N ILE A 77 26.58 -42.12 23.42
CA ILE A 77 26.13 -40.97 24.22
C ILE A 77 27.04 -39.76 24.00
N ARG A 78 28.36 -39.97 23.95
CA ARG A 78 29.33 -38.90 23.68
C ARG A 78 29.17 -38.35 22.28
N GLU A 79 29.02 -39.21 21.28
CA GLU A 79 28.82 -38.77 19.89
C GLU A 79 27.56 -37.91 19.75
N LEU A 80 26.44 -38.32 20.35
CA LEU A 80 25.21 -37.54 20.36
C LEU A 80 25.36 -36.20 21.09
N GLN A 81 26.11 -36.16 22.21
CA GLN A 81 26.40 -34.92 22.93
C GLN A 81 27.24 -33.94 22.09
N ASP A 82 28.23 -34.43 21.36
CA ASP A 82 29.06 -33.62 20.47
C ASP A 82 28.24 -33.02 19.32
N GLN A 83 27.38 -33.82 18.69
CA GLN A 83 26.46 -33.35 17.65
C GLN A 83 25.48 -32.28 18.18
N ILE A 84 24.96 -32.45 19.41
CA ILE A 84 24.09 -31.45 20.05
C ILE A 84 24.86 -30.14 20.26
N THR A 85 26.10 -30.22 20.74
CA THR A 85 26.95 -29.04 20.99
C THR A 85 27.22 -28.27 19.69
N ASP A 86 27.54 -28.98 18.60
CA ASP A 86 27.75 -28.37 17.28
C ASP A 86 26.48 -27.68 16.75
N VAL A 87 25.32 -28.35 16.85
CA VAL A 87 24.03 -27.75 16.48
C VAL A 87 23.71 -26.51 17.31
N GLN A 88 24.01 -26.52 18.61
CA GLN A 88 23.81 -25.35 19.48
C GLN A 88 24.71 -24.18 19.06
N LYS A 89 25.97 -24.45 18.71
CA LYS A 89 26.91 -23.44 18.21
C LYS A 89 26.42 -22.81 16.90
N LYS A 90 26.08 -23.63 15.91
CA LYS A 90 25.51 -23.18 14.62
C LYS A 90 24.24 -22.35 14.81
N ARG A 91 23.37 -22.75 15.73
CA ARG A 91 22.14 -22.01 16.08
C ARG A 91 22.45 -20.62 16.63
N LEU A 92 23.46 -20.50 17.50
CA LEU A 92 23.83 -19.23 18.11
C LEU A 92 24.37 -18.24 17.06
N GLU A 93 25.24 -18.73 16.17
CA GLU A 93 25.76 -17.93 15.05
C GLU A 93 24.63 -17.43 14.14
N MET A 94 23.69 -18.31 13.78
CA MET A 94 22.53 -17.95 12.98
C MET A 94 21.65 -16.90 13.66
N LYS A 95 21.44 -16.99 14.97
CA LYS A 95 20.69 -15.98 15.75
C LYS A 95 21.37 -14.61 15.67
N GLY A 96 22.70 -14.58 15.69
CA GLY A 96 23.49 -13.36 15.48
C GLY A 96 23.29 -12.77 14.08
N LEU A 97 23.35 -13.61 13.03
CA LEU A 97 23.14 -13.19 11.64
C LEU A 97 21.72 -12.64 11.40
N ILE A 98 20.70 -13.30 11.94
CA ILE A 98 19.30 -12.85 11.84
C ILE A 98 19.14 -11.47 12.47
N LYS A 99 19.73 -11.23 13.65
CA LYS A 99 19.69 -9.92 14.31
C LYS A 99 20.32 -8.83 13.45
N LYS A 100 21.49 -9.10 12.87
CA LYS A 100 22.19 -8.15 11.96
C LYS A 100 21.37 -7.87 10.69
N LYS A 101 20.83 -8.90 10.05
CA LYS A 101 19.94 -8.77 8.88
C LYS A 101 18.70 -7.92 9.20
N MET A 102 18.11 -8.12 10.38
CA MET A 102 16.94 -7.34 10.82
C MET A 102 17.27 -5.84 10.99
N GLN A 103 18.44 -5.53 11.55
CA GLN A 103 18.92 -4.14 11.66
C GLN A 103 19.10 -3.50 10.28
N ALA A 104 19.76 -4.20 9.36
CA ALA A 104 19.94 -3.71 7.99
C ALA A 104 18.62 -3.49 7.24
N ILE A 105 17.64 -4.38 7.41
CA ILE A 105 16.28 -4.21 6.83
C ILE A 105 15.62 -2.95 7.38
N ASN A 106 15.75 -2.67 8.68
CA ASN A 106 15.17 -1.49 9.30
C ASN A 106 15.81 -0.19 8.79
N GLU A 107 17.14 -0.15 8.68
CA GLU A 107 17.88 0.99 8.12
C GLU A 107 17.48 1.26 6.67
N LEU A 108 17.41 0.22 5.83
CA LEU A 108 16.97 0.35 4.44
C LEU A 108 15.52 0.86 4.33
N LYS A 109 14.63 0.44 5.23
CA LYS A 109 13.25 0.93 5.27
C LYS A 109 13.19 2.43 5.58
N GLN A 110 13.95 2.89 6.56
CA GLN A 110 14.01 4.32 6.91
C GLN A 110 14.60 5.16 5.77
N MET A 111 15.65 4.71 5.10
CA MET A 111 16.23 5.43 3.96
C MET A 111 15.21 5.59 2.82
N ARG A 112 14.45 4.52 2.51
CA ARG A 112 13.41 4.55 1.49
C ARG A 112 12.28 5.53 1.85
N GLU A 113 11.82 5.51 3.09
CA GLU A 113 10.77 6.43 3.56
C GLU A 113 11.23 7.89 3.46
N ASN A 114 12.46 8.19 3.88
CA ASN A 114 13.03 9.54 3.78
C ASN A 114 13.18 9.99 2.31
N GLN A 115 13.66 9.12 1.42
CA GLN A 115 13.73 9.42 -0.01
C GLN A 115 12.35 9.69 -0.62
N GLY A 116 11.35 8.87 -0.30
CA GLY A 116 9.98 9.07 -0.76
C GLY A 116 9.38 10.39 -0.29
N GLN A 117 9.69 10.82 0.94
CA GLN A 117 9.28 12.14 1.45
C GLN A 117 9.96 13.28 0.69
N VAL A 118 11.26 13.17 0.40
CA VAL A 118 12.01 14.18 -0.36
C VAL A 118 11.48 14.30 -1.78
N GLU A 119 11.24 13.18 -2.46
CA GLU A 119 10.65 13.17 -3.81
C GLU A 119 9.27 13.82 -3.83
N LYS A 120 8.40 13.46 -2.87
CA LYS A 120 7.07 14.07 -2.74
C LYS A 120 7.16 15.58 -2.55
N GLN A 121 8.05 16.04 -1.67
CA GLN A 121 8.24 17.48 -1.44
C GLN A 121 8.79 18.21 -2.68
N ALA A 122 9.65 17.57 -3.46
CA ALA A 122 10.17 18.14 -4.70
C ALA A 122 9.06 18.31 -5.75
N VAL A 123 8.16 17.31 -5.88
CA VAL A 123 7.00 17.38 -6.78
C VAL A 123 6.04 18.49 -6.37
N GLU A 124 5.68 18.59 -5.09
CA GLU A 124 4.80 19.64 -4.58
C GLU A 124 5.36 21.05 -4.85
N ARG A 125 6.68 21.23 -4.71
CA ARG A 125 7.35 22.50 -5.06
C ARG A 125 7.29 22.80 -6.56
N ALA A 126 7.51 21.80 -7.41
CA ALA A 126 7.44 21.95 -8.86
C ALA A 126 6.01 22.32 -9.32
N GLU A 127 5.00 21.65 -8.76
CA GLU A 127 3.58 21.95 -9.02
C GLU A 127 3.22 23.38 -8.59
N ALA A 128 3.67 23.83 -7.42
CA ALA A 128 3.42 25.20 -6.95
C ALA A 128 4.04 26.26 -7.89
N ILE A 129 5.25 26.01 -8.39
CA ILE A 129 5.90 26.88 -9.38
C ILE A 129 5.11 26.89 -10.68
N LEU A 130 4.74 25.71 -11.19
CA LEU A 130 3.97 25.59 -12.42
C LEU A 130 2.63 26.35 -12.32
N GLN A 131 1.88 26.15 -11.24
CA GLN A 131 0.62 26.86 -10.99
C GLN A 131 0.78 28.38 -10.97
N LYS A 132 1.89 28.89 -10.41
CA LYS A 132 2.19 30.33 -10.42
C LYS A 132 2.36 30.86 -11.83
N TYR A 133 3.15 30.18 -12.66
CA TYR A 133 3.38 30.61 -14.05
C TYR A 133 2.14 30.46 -14.92
N GLN A 134 1.35 29.40 -14.73
CA GLN A 134 0.06 29.22 -15.40
C GLN A 134 -0.89 30.40 -15.11
N LYS A 135 -1.02 30.83 -13.84
CA LYS A 135 -1.83 32.00 -13.48
C LYS A 135 -1.35 33.28 -14.17
N ILE A 136 -0.03 33.50 -14.22
CA ILE A 136 0.56 34.67 -14.87
C ILE A 136 0.27 34.64 -16.38
N ALA A 137 0.41 33.48 -17.03
CA ALA A 137 0.12 33.31 -18.45
C ALA A 137 -1.35 33.63 -18.76
N THR A 138 -2.28 33.09 -17.98
CA THR A 138 -3.71 33.36 -18.12
C THR A 138 -4.05 34.85 -17.93
N ILE A 139 -3.49 35.51 -16.92
CA ILE A 139 -3.72 36.96 -16.71
C ILE A 139 -3.16 37.76 -17.90
N SER A 140 -1.94 37.44 -18.33
CA SER A 140 -1.29 38.12 -19.47
C SER A 140 -2.09 37.95 -20.74
N GLN A 141 -2.59 36.75 -21.00
CA GLN A 141 -3.45 36.45 -22.14
C GLN A 141 -4.75 37.27 -22.08
N ASN A 142 -5.41 37.33 -20.93
CA ASN A 142 -6.64 38.10 -20.75
C ASN A 142 -6.43 39.61 -20.99
N VAL A 143 -5.31 40.17 -20.50
CA VAL A 143 -4.93 41.56 -20.75
C VAL A 143 -4.69 41.81 -22.25
N LEU A 144 -3.90 40.95 -22.90
CA LEU A 144 -3.62 41.05 -24.34
C LEU A 144 -4.89 40.99 -25.19
N ARG A 145 -5.83 40.09 -24.86
CA ARG A 145 -7.13 40.04 -25.54
C ARG A 145 -7.90 41.35 -25.41
N GLY A 146 -7.99 41.90 -24.20
CA GLY A 146 -8.66 43.18 -23.97
C GLY A 146 -8.07 44.31 -24.82
N ILE A 147 -6.75 44.36 -24.93
CA ILE A 147 -6.04 45.34 -25.76
C ILE A 147 -6.36 45.13 -27.25
N ILE A 148 -6.26 43.90 -27.75
CA ILE A 148 -6.52 43.59 -29.17
C ILE A 148 -7.97 43.96 -29.54
N LEU A 149 -8.94 43.58 -28.71
CA LEU A 149 -10.36 43.88 -28.93
C LEU A 149 -10.66 45.38 -28.90
N ALA A 150 -9.98 46.15 -28.05
CA ALA A 150 -10.13 47.60 -27.97
C ALA A 150 -9.35 48.34 -29.09
N SER A 151 -8.33 47.70 -29.65
CA SER A 151 -7.55 48.25 -30.76
C SER A 151 -8.33 48.17 -32.07
N LYS A 152 -8.26 49.21 -32.91
CA LYS A 152 -8.87 49.20 -34.26
C LYS A 152 -8.06 48.37 -35.28
N VAL A 153 -7.22 47.45 -34.81
CA VAL A 153 -6.44 46.54 -35.67
C VAL A 153 -7.38 45.48 -36.24
N ASN A 154 -7.22 45.13 -37.51
CA ASN A 154 -8.04 44.10 -38.15
C ASN A 154 -7.59 42.68 -37.73
N TRP A 155 -7.89 42.32 -36.48
CA TRP A 155 -7.49 41.05 -35.88
C TRP A 155 -8.32 39.84 -36.34
N ILE A 156 -9.49 40.08 -36.97
CA ILE A 156 -10.36 39.03 -37.50
C ILE A 156 -9.73 38.35 -38.72
N ASP A 157 -9.08 39.14 -39.57
CA ASP A 157 -8.47 38.66 -40.81
C ASP A 157 -7.01 38.21 -40.63
N ASP A 158 -6.36 38.56 -39.52
CA ASP A 158 -5.04 38.04 -39.13
C ASP A 158 -5.19 36.75 -38.32
N PRO A 159 -4.78 35.57 -38.84
CA PRO A 159 -4.95 34.30 -38.15
C PRO A 159 -4.23 34.23 -36.80
N LYS A 160 -3.07 34.88 -36.65
CA LYS A 160 -2.29 34.87 -35.40
C LYS A 160 -2.97 35.72 -34.34
N LEU A 161 -3.49 36.89 -34.72
CA LEU A 161 -4.23 37.74 -33.79
C LEU A 161 -5.58 37.15 -33.43
N LYS A 162 -6.27 36.51 -34.40
CA LYS A 162 -7.50 35.77 -34.17
C LYS A 162 -7.30 34.64 -33.16
N ASP A 163 -6.23 33.86 -33.26
CA ASP A 163 -5.92 32.79 -32.31
C ASP A 163 -5.65 33.33 -30.90
N ILE A 164 -4.97 34.48 -30.75
CA ILE A 164 -4.74 35.08 -29.44
C ILE A 164 -6.05 35.66 -28.86
N ALA A 165 -6.87 36.29 -29.70
CA ALA A 165 -8.15 36.89 -29.34
C ALA A 165 -9.24 35.84 -28.99
N MET A 166 -9.26 34.71 -29.68
CA MET A 166 -10.28 33.66 -29.57
C MET A 166 -9.83 32.44 -28.76
N GLY A 167 -8.53 32.11 -28.76
CA GLY A 167 -8.00 30.90 -28.16
C GLY A 167 -7.86 31.06 -26.65
N LEU A 168 -8.62 30.28 -25.87
CA LEU A 168 -8.38 30.05 -24.44
C LEU A 168 -7.10 29.22 -24.29
N GLU A 169 -6.14 29.63 -23.46
CA GLU A 169 -5.05 28.75 -23.05
C GLU A 169 -5.64 27.47 -22.43
N ASN A 170 -5.66 26.38 -23.20
CA ASN A 170 -6.01 25.05 -22.71
C ASN A 170 -4.78 24.48 -22.02
N ILE A 171 -4.60 24.85 -20.76
CA ILE A 171 -3.58 24.29 -19.89
C ILE A 171 -4.14 22.96 -19.37
N PRO A 172 -3.52 21.79 -19.69
CA PRO A 172 -3.98 20.51 -19.18
C PRO A 172 -3.97 20.52 -17.65
N LYS A 173 -5.04 20.01 -17.04
CA LYS A 173 -5.15 19.76 -15.59
C LYS A 173 -4.36 18.52 -15.19
#